data_AF-A0A9E6CRI5-F1
#
_entry.id   AF-A0A9E6CRI5-F1
#
_cell.length_a   1.000
_cell.length_b   1.000
_cell.length_c   1.000
_cell.angle_alpha   90.00
_cell.angle_beta   90.00
_cell.angle_gamma   90.00
#
_symmetry.space_group_name_H-M   'P 1'
#
loop_
_entity.id
_entity.type
_entity.pdbx_description
1 polymer ?
#
loop_
_entity_poly.entity_id
_entity_poly.type
_entity_poly.pdbx_seq_one_letter_code
_entity_poly.pdbx_strand_id
1 'polypeptide(L)' 'MTEKRYFKIKVPVDSVAGKCSLGNKPGRAIVIDQTTPAGICISAFNSLNPAIQVLKYGGSFPWEEVAFKE' A
#
# COMPACT_ATOMS: atom_id res chain seq x y z
N MET A 1 24.05 -6.57 12.95
CA MET A 1 22.95 -5.70 12.47
C MET A 1 21.96 -6.61 11.78
N THR A 2 20.82 -6.89 12.40
CA THR A 2 19.80 -7.80 11.83
C THR A 2 19.24 -7.18 10.54
N GLU A 3 19.33 -7.88 9.41
CA GLU A 3 18.68 -7.44 8.17
C GLU A 3 17.18 -7.32 8.41
N LYS A 4 16.66 -6.09 8.41
CA LYS A 4 15.22 -5.86 8.46
C LYS A 4 14.64 -6.29 7.10
N ARG A 5 13.94 -7.42 7.07
CA ARG A 5 13.14 -7.82 5.90
C ARG A 5 11.88 -6.96 5.87
N TYR A 6 11.72 -6.18 4.81
CA TYR A 6 10.51 -5.42 4.53
C TYR A 6 9.81 -6.05 3.32
N PHE A 7 8.49 -6.15 3.38
CA PHE A 7 7.69 -6.54 2.23
C PHE A 7 7.42 -5.34 1.34
N LYS A 8 7.50 -5.54 0.02
CA LYS A 8 7.03 -4.56 -0.97
C LYS A 8 5.52 -4.61 -1.05
N ILE A 9 4.87 -3.46 -0.95
CA ILE A 9 3.41 -3.36 -0.93
C ILE A 9 2.92 -2.88 -2.29
N LYS A 10 2.06 -3.68 -2.93
CA LYS A 10 1.42 -3.32 -4.20
C LYS A 10 0.02 -2.79 -3.91
N VAL A 11 -0.23 -1.54 -4.29
CA VAL A 11 -1.53 -0.88 -4.14
C VAL A 11 -2.14 -0.67 -5.53
N PRO A 12 -3.11 -1.50 -5.95
CA PRO A 12 -3.87 -1.24 -7.16
C PRO A 12 -4.84 -0.07 -6.94
N VAL A 13 -4.97 0.79 -7.94
CA VAL A 13 -6.05 1.77 -8.01
C VAL A 13 -7.27 1.07 -8.55
N ASP A 14 -8.27 0.87 -7.70
CA ASP A 14 -9.52 0.22 -8.07
C ASP A 14 -10.47 1.19 -8.78
N SER A 15 -10.68 2.38 -8.19
CA SER A 15 -11.57 3.40 -8.73
C SER A 15 -11.01 4.81 -8.52
N VAL A 16 -11.49 5.78 -9.31
CA VAL A 16 -11.18 7.20 -9.18
C VAL A 16 -12.48 7.99 -9.29
N ALA A 17 -12.83 8.71 -8.22
CA ALA A 17 -13.94 9.65 -8.27
C ALA A 17 -13.51 10.92 -9.02
N GLY A 18 -14.22 11.25 -10.11
CA GLY A 18 -13.93 12.42 -10.93
C GLY A 18 -12.57 12.33 -11.62
N LYS A 19 -11.67 13.30 -11.35
CA LYS A 19 -10.35 13.39 -11.97
C LYS A 19 -9.25 13.48 -10.91
N CYS A 20 -8.32 12.54 -10.91
CA CYS A 20 -7.12 12.62 -10.09
C CYS A 20 -6.15 13.65 -10.69
N SER A 21 -5.73 14.66 -9.92
CA SER A 21 -4.78 15.70 -10.36
C SER A 21 -3.41 15.14 -10.73
N LEU A 22 -3.03 13.97 -10.20
CA LEU A 22 -1.80 13.26 -10.55
C LEU A 22 -1.97 12.29 -11.72
N GLY A 23 -3.17 12.18 -12.30
CA GLY A 23 -3.43 11.33 -13.45
C GLY A 23 -3.51 9.82 -13.13
N ASN A 24 -3.67 9.43 -11.86
CA ASN A 24 -3.94 8.03 -11.51
C ASN A 24 -5.26 7.56 -12.13
N LYS A 25 -5.31 6.30 -12.57
CA LYS A 25 -6.46 5.66 -13.23
C LYS A 25 -6.68 4.25 -12.68
N PRO A 26 -7.92 3.72 -12.71
CA PRO A 26 -8.19 2.32 -12.42
C PRO A 26 -7.25 1.37 -13.17
N GLY A 27 -6.81 0.31 -12.50
CA GLY A 27 -5.88 -0.70 -13.04
C GLY A 27 -4.40 -0.33 -12.94
N ARG A 28 -4.04 0.92 -12.62
CA ARG A 28 -2.65 1.27 -12.27
C ARG A 28 -2.28 0.64 -10.93
N ALA A 29 -1.08 0.09 -10.82
CA ALA A 29 -0.53 -0.38 -9.56
C ALA A 29 0.62 0.53 -9.09
N ILE A 30 0.55 0.97 -7.84
CA ILE A 30 1.62 1.71 -7.17
C ILE A 30 2.38 0.70 -6.29
N VAL A 31 3.70 0.61 -6.46
CA VAL A 31 4.54 -0.26 -5.64
C VAL A 31 5.29 0.59 -4.63
N ILE A 32 5.09 0.28 -3.35
CA ILE A 32 5.68 0.95 -2.20
C ILE A 32 6.74 0.02 -1.61
N ASP A 33 7.94 0.55 -1.41
CA ASP A 33 9.07 -0.18 -0.85
C ASP A 33 9.53 0.50 0.45
N GLN A 34 10.76 0.99 0.51
CA GLN A 34 11.29 1.63 1.70
C GLN A 34 10.77 3.06 1.88
N THR A 35 10.61 3.80 0.78
CA THR A 35 10.22 5.21 0.76
C THR A 35 8.89 5.43 0.03
N THR A 36 8.32 6.62 0.20
CA THR A 36 7.14 7.05 -0.55
C THR A 36 7.44 7.08 -2.05
N PRO A 37 6.71 6.34 -2.89
CA PRO A 37 7.00 6.30 -4.33
C PRO A 37 6.56 7.60 -5.02
N ALA A 38 7.14 7.88 -6.18
CA ALA A 38 6.64 8.94 -7.05
C ALA A 38 5.26 8.57 -7.63
N GLY A 39 4.43 9.58 -7.92
CA GLY A 39 3.12 9.41 -8.56
C GLY A 39 1.95 9.09 -7.62
N ILE A 40 2.18 9.10 -6.30
CA ILE A 40 1.14 9.14 -5.28
C ILE A 40 1.15 10.53 -4.61
N CYS A 41 -0.02 11.10 -4.30
CA CYS A 41 -0.07 12.33 -3.51
C CYS A 41 0.15 11.99 -2.03
N ILE A 42 0.68 12.95 -1.28
CA ILE A 42 0.91 12.77 0.16
C ILE A 42 -0.39 12.46 0.92
N SER A 43 -1.52 13.04 0.51
CA SER A 43 -2.82 12.72 1.11
C SER A 43 -3.18 11.24 0.94
N ALA A 44 -3.11 10.69 -0.29
CA ALA A 44 -3.39 9.28 -0.53
C ALA A 44 -2.40 8.35 0.18
N PHE A 45 -1.11 8.71 0.18
CA PHE A 45 -0.10 7.94 0.90
C PHE A 45 -0.39 7.93 2.41
N ASN A 46 -0.72 9.07 3.00
CA ASN A 46 -1.00 9.16 4.43
C ASN A 46 -2.24 8.36 4.84
N SER A 47 -3.28 8.34 4.01
CA SER A 47 -4.47 7.51 4.25
C SER A 47 -4.16 6.01 4.22
N LEU A 48 -3.20 5.57 3.41
CA LEU A 48 -2.79 4.17 3.30
C LEU A 48 -1.68 3.78 4.28
N ASN A 49 -0.92 4.75 4.80
CA ASN A 49 0.30 4.50 5.57
C ASN A 49 0.08 3.57 6.77
N PRO A 50 -0.97 3.70 7.59
CA PRO A 50 -1.21 2.75 8.69
C PRO A 50 -1.26 1.30 8.21
N ALA A 51 -1.95 1.04 7.10
CA ALA A 51 -2.07 -0.31 6.58
C ALA A 51 -0.77 -0.81 5.91
N ILE A 52 -0.07 0.09 5.21
CA ILE A 52 1.24 -0.19 4.65
C ILE A 52 2.23 -0.60 5.74
N GLN A 53 2.26 0.08 6.89
CA GLN A 53 3.18 -0.26 7.99
C GLN A 53 2.90 -1.67 8.52
N VAL A 54 1.63 -2.03 8.74
CA VAL A 54 1.26 -3.39 9.20
C VAL A 54 1.79 -4.45 8.23
N LEU A 55 1.45 -4.33 6.95
CA LEU A 55 1.83 -5.32 5.93
C LEU A 55 3.34 -5.33 5.66
N LYS A 56 4.00 -4.16 5.65
CA LYS A 56 5.44 -4.02 5.39
C LYS A 56 6.28 -4.79 6.40
N TYR A 57 5.81 -4.90 7.63
CA TYR A 57 6.48 -5.61 8.72
C TYR A 57 5.92 -7.01 8.99
N GLY A 58 5.06 -7.53 8.09
CA GLY A 58 4.55 -8.91 8.17
C GLY A 58 3.39 -9.09 9.15
N GLY A 59 2.72 -8.01 9.55
CA GLY A 59 1.42 -8.10 10.22
C GLY A 59 0.31 -8.45 9.23
N SER A 60 -0.84 -8.82 9.79
CA SER A 60 -2.06 -9.18 9.05
C SER A 60 -3.27 -8.48 9.65
N PHE A 61 -4.36 -8.40 8.89
CA PHE A 61 -5.64 -7.89 9.40
C PHE A 61 -6.61 -9.02 9.73
N PRO A 62 -7.46 -8.90 10.76
CA PRO A 62 -8.41 -9.95 11.15
C PRO A 62 -9.41 -10.40 10.07
N TRP A 63 -9.62 -9.57 9.05
CA TRP A 63 -10.56 -9.82 7.95
C TRP A 63 -9.90 -10.31 6.66
N GLU A 64 -8.58 -10.53 6.65
CA GLU A 64 -7.92 -11.15 5.50
C GLU A 64 -8.35 -12.62 5.41
N GLU A 65 -8.70 -13.11 4.22
CA GLU A 65 -9.08 -14.54 4.05
C GLU A 65 -7.94 -15.51 4.39
N VAL A 66 -6.70 -14.99 4.50
CA VAL A 66 -5.50 -15.74 4.91
C VAL A 66 -5.10 -15.47 6.37
N ALA A 67 -5.83 -14.64 7.10
CA ALA A 67 -5.60 -14.46 8.53
C ALA A 67 -6.18 -15.68 9.28
N PHE A 68 -5.28 -16.42 9.92
CA PHE A 68 -5.53 -17.66 10.68
C PHE A 68 -5.81 -18.90 9.82
N LYS A 69 -4.73 -19.57 9.39
CA LYS A 69 -4.71 -21.04 9.40
C LYS A 69 -4.00 -21.45 10.68
N GLU A 70 -4.77 -21.96 11.63
CA GLU A 70 -4.26 -22.73 12.77
C GLU A 70 -3.49 -23.98 12.29
#